data_AF-A0A5C4VCS6-F1
#
_entry.id   AF-A0A5C4VCS6-F1
#
_cell.length_a   1.000
_cell.length_b   1.000
_cell.length_c   1.000
_cell.angle_alpha   90.00
_cell.angle_beta   90.00
_cell.angle_gamma   90.00
#
_symmetry.space_group_name_H-M   'P 1'
#
loop_
_entity.id
_entity.type
_entity.pdbx_description
1 polymer ?
#
loop_
_entity_poly.entity_id
_entity_poly.type
_entity_poly.pdbx_seq_one_letter_code
_entity_poly.pdbx_strand_id
1 'polypeptide(L)'
;MEWEFQIPTPERVGQEQRAFGPCWFYCGFRSGPVVWIGCLTSSGVAAPLYACDACLRQLNAMAWDFAEAARAEPLYEPTGEGDPS
;
A
#
# COMPACT_ATOMS: atom_id res chain seq x y z
N MET A 1 4.78 29.39 10.48
CA MET A 1 3.61 28.50 10.37
C MET A 1 4.15 27.09 10.47
N GLU A 2 4.41 26.70 11.70
CA GLU A 2 4.99 25.41 12.06
C GLU A 2 3.82 24.43 12.08
N TRP A 3 3.68 23.67 10.99
CA TRP A 3 2.68 22.62 10.93
C TRP A 3 3.21 21.51 11.84
N GLU A 4 2.80 21.52 13.11
CA GLU A 4 2.99 20.38 13.99
C GLU A 4 2.29 19.20 13.35
N PHE A 5 3.06 18.40 12.63
CA PHE A 5 2.73 17.03 12.25
C PHE A 5 2.59 16.25 13.55
N GLN A 6 1.47 16.43 14.25
CA GLN A 6 0.98 15.44 15.18
C GLN A 6 0.69 14.21 14.33
N ILE A 7 1.71 13.37 14.13
CA ILE A 7 1.55 12.03 13.60
C ILE A 7 0.64 11.36 14.63
N PRO A 8 -0.66 11.13 14.33
CA PRO A 8 -1.46 10.38 15.28
C PRO A 8 -0.83 8.99 15.34
N THR A 9 -0.23 8.65 16.47
CA THR A 9 0.08 7.27 16.80
C THR A 9 -1.25 6.53 16.67
N PRO A 10 -1.36 5.47 15.86
CA PRO A 10 -2.62 4.75 15.71
C PRO A 10 -2.90 3.99 17.02
N GLU A 11 -3.42 4.70 18.03
CA GLU A 11 -4.05 4.07 19.17
C GLU A 11 -5.32 3.42 18.67
N ARG A 12 -5.39 2.10 18.83
CA ARG A 12 -6.45 1.26 18.29
C ARG A 12 -7.80 1.66 18.87
N VAL A 13 -8.60 2.43 18.12
CA VAL A 13 -10.01 2.69 18.40
C VAL A 13 -10.81 2.44 17.12
N GLY A 14 -11.93 1.73 17.27
CA GLY A 14 -12.78 1.24 16.18
C GLY A 14 -13.24 2.33 15.22
N GLN A 15 -13.31 1.94 13.94
CA GLN A 15 -13.88 2.63 12.78
C GLN A 15 -13.46 4.11 12.57
N GLU A 16 -12.63 4.29 11.54
CA GLU A 16 -12.33 5.55 10.84
C GLU A 16 -11.39 6.55 11.55
N GLN A 17 -10.18 6.14 11.97
CA GLN A 17 -9.10 7.11 12.22
C GLN A 17 -8.62 7.73 10.90
N ARG A 18 -9.35 8.73 10.42
CA ARG A 18 -8.97 9.56 9.28
C ARG A 18 -8.28 10.84 9.79
N ALA A 19 -7.03 11.04 9.40
CA ALA A 19 -6.36 12.33 9.51
C ALA A 19 -6.78 13.24 8.34
N PHE A 20 -6.61 14.55 8.48
CA PHE A 20 -6.69 15.46 7.34
C PHE A 20 -5.27 15.80 6.88
N GLY A 21 -4.96 15.55 5.62
CA GLY A 21 -3.61 15.75 5.10
C GLY A 21 -3.48 15.44 3.62
N PRO A 22 -2.28 15.60 3.04
CA PRO A 22 -2.03 15.27 1.65
C PRO A 22 -2.14 13.75 1.43
N CYS A 23 -2.69 13.33 0.29
CA CYS A 23 -2.58 11.94 -0.17
C CYS A 23 -1.21 11.74 -0.84
N TRP A 24 -0.45 10.73 -0.39
CA TRP A 24 0.92 10.49 -0.84
C TRP A 24 1.01 9.68 -2.14
N PHE A 25 -0.11 9.16 -2.64
CA PHE A 25 -0.20 8.49 -3.94
C PHE A 25 -0.45 9.44 -5.12
N TYR A 26 -0.22 10.74 -4.93
CA TYR A 26 -0.19 11.73 -6.02
C TYR A 26 -1.45 11.79 -6.91
N CYS A 27 -2.64 11.47 -6.39
CA CYS A 27 -3.91 11.60 -7.11
C CYS A 27 -4.35 13.06 -7.37
N GLY A 28 -3.39 13.99 -7.46
CA GLY A 28 -3.59 15.43 -7.60
C GLY A 28 -3.08 16.28 -6.43
N PHE A 29 -2.28 15.71 -5.51
CA PHE A 29 -1.73 16.41 -4.33
C PHE A 29 -2.78 17.18 -3.50
N ARG A 30 -4.04 16.72 -3.54
CA ARG A 30 -5.14 17.34 -2.79
C ARG A 30 -5.10 16.87 -1.35
N SER A 31 -5.19 17.82 -0.41
CA SER A 31 -5.42 17.53 1.00
C SER A 31 -6.87 17.12 1.23
N GLY A 32 -7.08 16.12 2.07
CA GLY A 32 -8.40 15.60 2.40
C GLY A 32 -8.34 14.56 3.52
N PRO A 33 -9.45 13.85 3.79
CA PRO A 33 -9.46 12.72 4.71
C PRO A 33 -8.55 11.61 4.18
N VAL A 34 -7.55 11.25 4.97
CA VAL A 34 -6.56 10.21 4.69
C VAL A 34 -6.41 9.27 5.87
N VAL A 35 -6.01 8.04 5.62
CA VAL A 35 -5.67 7.06 6.66
C VAL A 35 -4.20 6.69 6.58
N TRP A 36 -3.62 6.34 7.72
CA TRP A 36 -2.27 5.79 7.79
C TRP A 36 -2.27 4.36 7.25
N ILE A 37 -1.32 4.05 6.37
CA ILE A 37 -1.25 2.74 5.69
C ILE A 37 0.09 2.03 5.88
N GLY A 38 1.02 2.66 6.61
CA GLY A 38 2.33 2.11 6.91
C GLY A 38 3.41 3.18 7.03
N CYS A 39 4.65 2.75 7.20
CA CYS A 39 5.81 3.64 7.23
C CYS A 39 6.63 3.44 5.96
N LEU A 40 7.09 4.55 5.37
CA LEU A 40 8.13 4.52 4.34
C LEU A 40 9.48 4.80 4.99
N THR A 41 10.51 4.11 4.53
CA THR A 41 11.89 4.38 4.87
C THR A 41 12.66 4.70 3.59
N SER A 42 13.44 5.76 3.60
CA SER A 42 14.26 6.18 2.47
C SER A 42 15.48 6.90 3.00
N SER A 43 16.69 6.47 2.64
CA SER A 43 17.98 7.15 2.87
C SER A 43 18.04 8.01 4.14
N GLY A 44 17.87 7.39 5.32
CA GLY A 44 17.95 8.07 6.63
C GLY A 44 16.67 8.77 7.11
N VAL A 45 15.59 8.71 6.34
CA VAL A 45 14.27 9.26 6.69
C VAL A 45 13.28 8.12 6.90
N ALA A 46 12.54 8.18 8.00
CA ALA A 46 11.35 7.38 8.23
C ALA A 46 10.16 8.33 8.31
N ALA A 47 9.11 8.07 7.53
CA ALA A 47 7.90 8.88 7.52
C ALA A 47 6.64 8.02 7.44
N PRO A 48 5.52 8.44 8.05
CA PRO A 48 4.24 7.78 7.85
C PRO A 48 3.73 7.98 6.41
N LEU A 49 3.11 6.94 5.85
CA LEU A 49 2.47 6.98 4.55
C LEU A 49 0.94 7.11 4.73
N TYR A 50 0.35 8.13 4.11
CA TYR A 50 -1.08 8.41 4.18
C TYR A 50 -1.75 8.38 2.81
N ALA A 51 -2.96 7.81 2.75
CA ALA A 51 -3.71 7.67 1.51
C ALA A 51 -5.19 8.04 1.69
N CYS A 52 -5.79 8.65 0.66
CA CYS A 52 -7.22 8.88 0.59
C CYS A 52 -7.97 7.60 0.17
N ASP A 53 -9.28 7.58 0.40
CA ASP A 53 -10.17 6.44 0.11
C ASP A 53 -10.06 5.98 -1.36
N ALA A 54 -10.05 6.91 -2.30
CA ALA A 54 -9.98 6.62 -3.73
C ALA A 54 -8.67 5.88 -4.09
N CYS A 55 -7.53 6.37 -3.61
CA CYS A 55 -6.24 5.71 -3.84
C CYS A 55 -6.16 4.35 -3.17
N LEU A 56 -6.77 4.18 -1.99
CA LEU A 56 -6.80 2.90 -1.31
C LEU A 56 -7.62 1.85 -2.05
N ARG A 57 -8.77 2.22 -2.62
CA ARG A 57 -9.56 1.32 -3.47
C ARG A 57 -8.75 0.84 -4.67
N GLN A 58 -8.01 1.74 -5.31
CA GLN A 58 -7.16 1.39 -6.45
C GLN A 58 -5.97 0.51 -6.02
N LEU A 59 -5.32 0.81 -4.90
CA LEU A 59 -4.26 -0.03 -4.34
C LEU A 59 -4.76 -1.45 -4.03
N ASN A 60 -5.95 -1.57 -3.44
CA ASN A 60 -6.57 -2.85 -3.17
C ASN A 60 -6.85 -3.63 -4.46
N ALA A 61 -7.38 -2.97 -5.51
CA ALA A 61 -7.60 -3.63 -6.81
C ALA A 61 -6.29 -4.18 -7.40
N MET A 62 -5.21 -3.37 -7.43
CA MET A 62 -3.91 -3.83 -7.92
C MET A 62 -3.34 -5.01 -7.10
N ALA A 63 -3.57 -5.03 -5.78
CA ALA A 63 -3.15 -6.13 -4.93
C ALA A 63 -3.89 -7.44 -5.27
N TRP A 64 -5.19 -7.35 -5.59
CA TRP A 64 -5.97 -8.51 -6.06
C TRP A 64 -5.49 -8.98 -7.43
N ASP A 65 -5.31 -8.08 -8.39
CA ASP A 65 -4.78 -8.43 -9.73
C ASP A 65 -3.43 -9.15 -9.63
N PHE A 66 -2.53 -8.66 -8.77
CA PHE A 66 -1.24 -9.30 -8.51
C PHE A 66 -1.40 -10.69 -7.88
N ALA A 67 -2.26 -10.83 -6.87
CA ALA A 67 -2.47 -12.10 -6.18
C ALA A 67 -3.09 -13.16 -7.10
N GLU A 68 -3.99 -12.77 -8.00
CA GLU A 68 -4.54 -13.65 -9.02
C GLU A 68 -3.48 -14.09 -10.03
N ALA A 69 -2.68 -13.15 -10.55
CA ALA A 69 -1.58 -13.46 -11.46
C ALA A 69 -0.57 -14.43 -10.84
N ALA A 70 -0.18 -14.20 -9.58
CA ALA A 70 0.75 -15.06 -8.85
C ALA A 70 0.22 -16.48 -8.61
N ARG A 71 -1.11 -16.67 -8.53
CA ARG A 71 -1.73 -18.00 -8.43
C ARG A 71 -1.87 -18.71 -9.77
N ALA A 72 -1.97 -17.94 -10.86
CA ALA A 72 -2.10 -18.46 -12.20
C ALA A 72 -0.77 -18.90 -12.82
N GLU A 73 0.36 -18.51 -12.23
CA GLU A 73 1.68 -18.94 -12.67
C GLU A 73 1.79 -20.46 -12.55
N PRO A 74 1.93 -21.21 -13.66
CA PRO A 74 2.04 -22.65 -13.60
C PRO A 74 3.30 -23.01 -12.82
N LEU A 75 3.17 -23.89 -11.83
CA LEU A 75 4.33 -24.58 -11.29
C LEU A 75 5.08 -25.15 -12.49
N TYR A 76 6.34 -24.77 -12.67
CA TYR A 76 7.24 -25.44 -13.59
C TYR A 76 7.13 -26.94 -13.35
N GLU A 77 6.49 -27.66 -14.27
CA GLU A 77 6.56 -29.10 -14.35
C GLU A 77 7.87 -29.39 -15.08
N PRO A 78 8.91 -29.91 -14.40
CA PRO A 78 10.04 -30.44 -15.14
C PRO A 78 9.49 -31.58 -15.98
N THR A 79 9.34 -31.36 -17.28
CA THR A 79 9.10 -32.43 -18.24
C THR A 79 10.26 -33.40 -18.08
N GLY A 80 9.98 -34.49 -17.38
CA GLY A 80 10.86 -35.65 -17.33
C GLY A 80 10.92 -36.22 -18.73
N GLU A 81 11.82 -35.70 -19.54
CA GLU A 81 12.08 -36.22 -20.88
C GLU A 81 13.58 -36.24 -21.10
N GLY A 82 14.14 -37.40 -20.79
CA GLY A 82 15.57 -37.67 -20.87
C GLY A 82 15.93 -39.09 -20.47
N ASP A 83 15.09 -40.08 -20.77
CA ASP A 83 15.58 -41.44 -21.05
C ASP A 83 14.73 -42.04 -22.16
N PRO A 84 15.33 -42.19 -23.36
CA PRO A 84 15.51 -43.54 -23.83
C PRO A 84 16.91 -43.75 -24.45
N SER A 85 17.69 -44.64 -23.84
CA SER A 85 18.05 -45.97 -24.41
C SER A 85 19.44 -46.46 -24.02
#